data_AF-A0A380W9Q2-F1
#
_entry.id   AF-A0A380W9Q2-F1
#
_cell.length_a   1.000
_cell.length_b   1.000
_cell.length_c   1.000
_cell.angle_alpha   90.00
_cell.angle_beta   90.00
_cell.angle_gamma   90.00
#
_symmetry.space_group_name_H-M   'P 1'
#
loop_
_entity.id
_entity.type
_entity.pdbx_description
1 polymer ?
#
loop_
_entity_poly.entity_id
_entity_poly.type
_entity_poly.pdbx_seq_one_letter_code
_entity_poly.pdbx_strand_id
1 'polypeptide(L)'
;MADLLSIEATVNGRRVKKNVDPSQRALDFLRDDLNMTGTKEGCGAGECGTCSVFVDGALVKSCLLPAAKLKDKTVETVEGLARSGEMSAVQKAFHKAGASQCGYCIPGMVMAATAALRLNPDADRDEIRERLGGNICRCTGYQKIFDAVEMARDFLNGKLSANAFDDLDMEDGKYIGVNVRRIDAPSKVTGALRYAGDMVLPGMLHVQVLRSPHPHARIVSIDTTDAEAVMGVEGIVTCADVPGQDGFGVFVADQPIMARDKVRYVGEQIAAVAAETLAAAREAVKKIKVEYELLPAVFDPDEAMVAGAPVVHDYAQDNLVKHIPIRNGNVEDGFAQSDVIVEQTYETQQVEHAYLETEAGVAYVDHDGVVTVHSPSQNITHHRHMLSRILNLPINKIRMIMSPVGGGFGGKEDMIYQGMLALLAMKTRRPVRLVFTREESIATTAKRHPSRTTYKMGLTKDGKIVASQIRIIYDGGAYGMSTEGVIRKGAILGGGPYNIPHFQIDTYGVYTNNTPSGAFRAFGSLQSQFATESHLDLCAERLGIDPFELRLKNVMHTGDRTHTKHILNSCSMEQVLVAARDASRWESGTPNVRGDKRSDLGGEGTRPPCTVTPREPVAAPEPVKQRGAA
;
A
#
# COMPACT_ATOMS: atom_id res chain seq x y z
N MET A 1 4.67 35.93 16.33
CA MET A 1 4.72 34.69 17.14
C MET A 1 3.30 34.35 17.52
N ALA A 2 2.83 33.14 17.26
CA ALA A 2 1.51 32.72 17.72
C ALA A 2 1.49 32.70 19.26
N ASP A 3 0.39 33.16 19.86
CA ASP A 3 0.20 33.06 21.30
C ASP A 3 0.07 31.59 21.69
N LEU A 4 1.14 31.03 22.28
CA LEU A 4 1.14 29.65 22.74
C LEU A 4 0.20 29.48 23.94
N LEU A 5 -0.56 28.40 23.94
CA LEU A 5 -1.47 28.05 25.02
C LEU A 5 -0.80 27.07 25.98
N SER A 6 -0.71 27.42 27.27
CA SER A 6 -0.32 26.44 28.31
C SER A 6 -1.47 25.47 28.57
N ILE A 7 -1.24 24.18 28.32
CA ILE A 7 -2.16 23.09 28.67
C ILE A 7 -1.56 22.22 29.77
N GLU A 8 -2.40 21.77 30.69
CA GLU A 8 -2.09 20.69 31.65
C GLU A 8 -3.04 19.52 31.38
N ALA A 9 -2.51 18.30 31.30
CA ALA A 9 -3.28 17.08 31.05
C ALA A 9 -2.70 15.90 31.82
N THR A 10 -3.47 14.84 32.02
CA THR A 10 -2.96 13.57 32.55
C THR A 10 -2.83 12.57 31.41
N VAL A 11 -1.62 12.29 30.94
CA VAL A 11 -1.36 11.36 29.83
C VAL A 11 -0.73 10.08 30.37
N ASN A 12 -1.38 8.94 30.14
CA ASN A 12 -0.98 7.64 30.66
C ASN A 12 -0.74 7.65 32.19
N GLY A 13 -1.55 8.41 32.93
CA GLY A 13 -1.44 8.55 34.39
C GLY A 13 -0.35 9.51 34.87
N ARG A 14 0.39 10.16 33.97
CA ARG A 14 1.39 11.19 34.30
C ARG A 14 0.84 12.56 33.97
N ARG A 15 0.98 13.53 34.90
CA ARG A 15 0.66 14.93 34.62
C ARG A 15 1.71 15.52 33.68
N VAL A 16 1.25 16.19 32.63
CA VAL A 16 2.09 16.90 31.66
C VAL A 16 1.63 18.34 31.57
N LYS A 17 2.58 19.28 31.53
CA LYS A 17 2.32 20.71 31.31
C LYS A 17 3.23 21.21 30.19
N LYS A 18 2.63 21.74 29.12
CA LYS A 18 3.33 22.18 27.90
C LYS A 18 2.63 23.39 27.29
N ASN A 19 3.41 24.22 26.59
CA ASN A 19 2.88 25.28 25.74
C ASN A 19 2.71 24.71 24.33
N VAL A 20 1.52 24.85 23.76
CA VAL A 20 1.16 24.30 22.45
C VAL A 20 0.62 25.40 21.55
N ASP A 21 0.81 25.25 20.25
CA ASP A 21 0.07 26.06 19.27
C ASP A 21 -1.42 25.66 19.33
N PRO A 22 -2.37 26.61 19.40
CA PRO A 22 -3.81 26.29 19.44
C PRO A 22 -4.31 25.42 18.27
N SER A 23 -3.64 25.48 17.11
CA SER A 23 -3.94 24.70 15.91
C SER A 23 -3.22 23.34 15.86
N GLN A 24 -2.27 23.08 16.76
CA GLN A 24 -1.58 21.80 16.86
C GLN A 24 -2.58 20.67 17.12
N ARG A 25 -2.44 19.55 16.41
CA ARG A 25 -3.30 18.38 16.63
C ARG A 25 -2.85 17.64 17.89
N ALA A 26 -3.78 17.01 18.58
CA ALA A 26 -3.50 16.13 19.70
C ALA A 26 -2.56 14.98 19.30
N LEU A 27 -2.66 14.51 18.05
CA LEU A 27 -1.74 13.55 17.48
C LEU A 27 -0.27 14.04 17.49
N ASP A 28 -0.04 15.26 17.01
CA ASP A 28 1.29 15.87 16.93
C ASP A 28 1.85 16.13 18.34
N PHE A 29 1.00 16.62 19.25
CA PHE A 29 1.37 16.80 20.66
C PHE A 29 1.81 15.48 21.32
N LEU A 30 1.04 14.40 21.14
CA LEU A 30 1.39 13.09 21.71
C LEU A 30 2.69 12.54 21.08
N ARG A 31 2.83 12.64 19.76
CA ARG A 31 3.95 12.03 19.02
C ARG A 31 5.25 12.83 19.11
N ASP A 32 5.20 14.12 18.78
CA ASP A 32 6.38 14.95 18.62
C ASP A 32 6.79 15.60 19.97
N ASP A 33 5.84 16.04 20.80
CA ASP A 33 6.19 16.75 22.06
C ASP A 33 6.39 15.80 23.25
N LEU A 34 5.65 14.69 23.27
CA LEU A 34 5.71 13.69 24.35
C LEU A 34 6.41 12.39 23.94
N ASN A 35 6.81 12.24 22.67
CA ASN A 35 7.47 11.05 22.13
C ASN A 35 6.65 9.75 22.29
N MET A 36 5.32 9.86 22.33
CA MET A 36 4.38 8.73 22.39
C MET A 36 3.97 8.30 20.99
N THR A 37 4.94 7.70 20.31
CA THR A 37 4.83 7.34 18.89
C THR A 37 3.92 6.14 18.60
N GLY A 38 3.37 5.46 19.60
CA GLY A 38 2.44 4.35 19.43
C GLY A 38 1.14 4.78 18.75
N THR A 39 0.75 6.04 18.94
CA THR A 39 -0.34 6.66 18.18
C THR A 39 0.18 7.02 16.78
N LYS A 40 -0.33 6.35 15.73
CA LYS A 40 0.23 6.44 14.36
C LYS A 40 -0.57 7.39 13.46
N GLU A 41 0.13 8.15 12.62
CA GLU A 41 -0.49 8.99 11.59
C GLU A 41 -0.66 8.23 10.28
N GLY A 42 -1.90 7.96 9.86
CA GLY A 42 -2.17 7.25 8.60
C GLY A 42 -2.82 8.11 7.52
N CYS A 43 -4.07 8.52 7.75
CA CYS A 43 -4.84 9.32 6.78
C CYS A 43 -4.86 10.82 7.07
N GLY A 44 -4.59 11.25 8.31
CA GLY A 44 -4.77 12.64 8.74
C GLY A 44 -6.23 13.16 8.79
N ALA A 45 -7.17 12.44 8.17
CA ALA A 45 -8.57 12.83 7.99
C ALA A 45 -9.59 12.10 8.90
N GLY A 46 -9.16 11.36 9.93
CA GLY A 46 -10.05 10.64 10.85
C GLY A 46 -10.57 9.26 10.39
N GLU A 47 -10.37 8.90 9.13
CA GLU A 47 -10.93 7.67 8.51
C GLU A 47 -10.28 6.36 8.98
N CYS A 48 -8.94 6.32 9.07
CA CYS A 48 -8.23 5.04 9.18
C CYS A 48 -8.13 4.45 10.59
N GLY A 49 -8.31 5.27 11.64
CA GLY A 49 -8.24 4.84 13.03
C GLY A 49 -6.86 4.48 13.60
N THR A 50 -5.77 4.68 12.87
CA THR A 50 -4.41 4.41 13.38
C THR A 50 -4.01 5.31 14.55
N CYS A 51 -4.66 6.48 14.67
CA CYS A 51 -4.42 7.49 15.68
C CYS A 51 -5.39 7.43 16.88
N SER A 52 -6.12 6.32 17.02
CA SER A 52 -7.12 6.15 18.09
C SER A 52 -6.46 6.24 19.48
N VAL A 53 -7.04 7.08 20.35
CA VAL A 53 -6.66 7.23 21.77
C VAL A 53 -7.92 7.37 22.62
N PHE A 54 -7.83 7.13 23.93
CA PHE A 54 -8.91 7.49 24.85
C PHE A 54 -8.71 8.91 25.39
N VAL A 55 -9.76 9.72 25.39
CA VAL A 55 -9.84 11.00 26.10
C VAL A 55 -11.03 10.95 27.04
N ASP A 56 -10.79 11.07 28.35
CA ASP A 56 -11.77 10.83 29.41
C ASP A 56 -12.54 9.51 29.24
N GLY A 57 -11.84 8.46 28.78
CA GLY A 57 -12.40 7.12 28.54
C GLY A 57 -13.10 6.94 27.18
N ALA A 58 -13.37 8.02 26.43
CA ALA A 58 -13.98 7.94 25.10
C ALA A 58 -12.92 7.72 24.01
N LEU A 59 -13.15 6.77 23.10
CA LEU A 59 -12.26 6.51 21.98
C LEU A 59 -12.40 7.62 20.92
N VAL A 60 -11.32 8.34 20.63
CA VAL A 60 -11.30 9.46 19.70
C VAL A 60 -10.15 9.34 18.70
N LYS A 61 -10.31 9.99 17.53
CA LYS A 61 -9.26 10.10 16.51
C LYS A 61 -8.42 11.35 16.80
N SER A 62 -7.22 11.17 17.35
CA SER A 62 -6.37 12.30 17.77
C SER A 62 -5.92 13.22 16.62
N CYS A 63 -5.96 12.77 15.36
CA CYS A 63 -5.66 13.62 14.20
C CYS A 63 -6.68 14.74 13.95
N LEU A 64 -7.92 14.60 14.43
CA LEU A 64 -8.98 15.60 14.26
C LEU A 64 -9.21 16.47 15.52
N LEU A 65 -8.50 16.15 16.61
CA LEU A 65 -8.68 16.83 17.89
C LEU A 65 -7.58 17.88 18.08
N PRO A 66 -7.90 19.17 18.33
CA PRO A 66 -6.90 20.16 18.70
C PRO A 66 -6.26 19.83 20.06
N ALA A 67 -4.95 20.00 20.21
CA ALA A 67 -4.22 19.76 21.45
C ALA A 67 -4.75 20.61 22.62
N ALA A 68 -5.24 21.81 22.34
CA ALA A 68 -5.90 22.69 23.31
C ALA A 68 -7.10 22.02 24.03
N LYS A 69 -7.79 21.09 23.37
CA LYS A 69 -8.94 20.35 23.96
C LYS A 69 -8.50 19.27 24.96
N LEU A 70 -7.21 18.99 25.09
CA LEU A 70 -6.67 18.07 26.09
C LEU A 70 -6.48 18.73 27.46
N LYS A 71 -6.66 20.06 27.56
CA LYS A 71 -6.55 20.77 28.83
C LYS A 71 -7.52 20.19 29.87
N ASP A 72 -6.98 19.86 31.03
CA ASP A 72 -7.68 19.26 32.18
C ASP A 72 -8.28 17.87 31.88
N LYS A 73 -7.82 17.20 30.82
CA LYS A 73 -8.29 15.87 30.39
C LYS A 73 -7.36 14.73 30.79
N THR A 74 -7.92 13.53 30.85
CA THR A 74 -7.14 12.29 30.95
C THR A 74 -7.03 11.62 29.58
N VAL A 75 -5.81 11.40 29.12
CA VAL A 75 -5.51 10.73 27.86
C VAL A 75 -4.86 9.38 28.12
N GLU A 76 -5.35 8.33 27.47
CA GLU A 76 -4.72 7.01 27.45
C GLU A 76 -4.42 6.59 26.01
N THR A 77 -3.17 6.24 25.77
CA THR A 77 -2.63 5.77 24.48
C THR A 77 -2.36 4.27 24.56
N VAL A 78 -1.89 3.65 23.47
CA VAL A 78 -1.54 2.22 23.46
C VAL A 78 -0.43 1.90 24.47
N GLU A 79 0.51 2.83 24.67
CA GLU A 79 1.58 2.73 25.66
C GLU A 79 1.00 2.67 27.09
N GLY A 80 -0.13 3.34 27.30
CA GLY A 80 -0.87 3.37 28.56
C GLY A 80 -1.52 2.04 28.93
N LEU A 81 -1.74 1.14 27.97
CA LEU A 81 -2.31 -0.20 28.22
C LEU A 81 -1.28 -1.19 28.80
N ALA A 82 0.02 -0.88 28.68
CA ALA A 82 1.12 -1.74 29.13
C ALA A 82 1.93 -1.10 30.29
N ARG A 83 1.30 -0.27 31.13
CA ARG A 83 1.98 0.56 32.16
C ARG A 83 2.80 -0.22 33.19
N SER A 84 2.43 -1.46 33.52
CA SER A 84 3.17 -2.31 34.45
C SER A 84 4.42 -2.96 33.84
N GLY A 85 4.69 -2.71 32.55
CA GLY A 85 5.67 -3.46 31.76
C GLY A 85 5.09 -4.74 31.16
N GLU A 86 3.87 -5.14 31.57
CA GLU A 86 3.16 -6.28 30.99
C GLU A 86 2.12 -5.83 29.96
N MET A 87 2.00 -6.60 28.89
CA MET A 87 0.95 -6.42 27.89
C MET A 87 -0.45 -6.63 28.49
N SER A 88 -1.43 -5.83 28.07
CA SER A 88 -2.84 -6.06 28.38
C SER A 88 -3.36 -7.36 27.77
N ALA A 89 -4.51 -7.87 28.24
CA ALA A 89 -5.14 -9.07 27.66
C ALA A 89 -5.40 -8.91 26.15
N VAL A 90 -5.81 -7.73 25.70
CA VAL A 90 -6.01 -7.43 24.27
C VAL A 90 -4.68 -7.49 23.50
N GLN A 91 -3.61 -6.91 24.03
CA GLN A 91 -2.29 -6.97 23.40
C GLN A 91 -1.74 -8.40 23.33
N LYS A 92 -1.88 -9.18 24.41
CA LYS A 92 -1.50 -10.59 24.47
C LYS A 92 -2.30 -11.43 23.45
N ALA A 93 -3.60 -11.19 23.33
CA ALA A 93 -4.44 -11.88 22.35
C ALA A 93 -4.07 -11.54 20.90
N PHE A 94 -3.84 -10.26 20.59
CA PHE A 94 -3.37 -9.85 19.25
C PHE A 94 -2.02 -10.47 18.89
N HIS A 95 -1.11 -10.55 19.88
CA HIS A 95 0.17 -11.22 19.72
C HIS A 95 -0.01 -12.72 19.44
N LYS A 96 -0.81 -13.41 20.27
CA LYS A 96 -1.06 -14.86 20.19
C LYS A 96 -1.76 -15.27 18.89
N ALA A 97 -2.76 -14.51 18.45
CA ALA A 97 -3.54 -14.80 17.25
C ALA A 97 -2.80 -14.50 15.93
N GLY A 98 -1.61 -13.87 15.99
CA GLY A 98 -0.92 -13.40 14.78
C GLY A 98 -1.68 -12.28 14.08
N ALA A 99 -2.44 -11.47 14.82
CA ALA A 99 -3.28 -10.38 14.31
C ALA A 99 -2.48 -9.17 13.76
N SER A 100 -1.15 -9.30 13.67
CA SER A 100 -0.23 -8.23 13.28
C SER A 100 0.68 -8.69 12.13
N GLN A 101 0.58 -7.98 11.00
CA GLN A 101 1.49 -8.11 9.86
C GLN A 101 2.51 -6.98 9.82
N CYS A 102 2.24 -5.89 9.09
CA CYS A 102 3.12 -4.72 9.09
C CYS A 102 3.19 -4.08 10.48
N GLY A 103 2.06 -4.07 11.21
CA GLY A 103 1.94 -3.55 12.57
C GLY A 103 1.44 -2.11 12.66
N TYR A 104 1.37 -1.37 11.55
CA TYR A 104 1.13 0.08 11.59
C TYR A 104 -0.24 0.46 12.17
N CYS A 105 -1.30 -0.28 11.80
CA CYS A 105 -2.65 -0.03 12.34
C CYS A 105 -2.90 -0.65 13.70
N ILE A 106 -2.03 -1.54 14.15
CA ILE A 106 -2.32 -2.44 15.27
C ILE A 106 -2.48 -1.68 16.58
N PRO A 107 -1.68 -0.63 16.90
CA PRO A 107 -1.96 0.23 18.04
C PRO A 107 -3.40 0.76 18.07
N GLY A 108 -3.85 1.39 17.00
CA GLY A 108 -5.22 1.90 16.90
C GLY A 108 -6.28 0.80 16.98
N MET A 109 -5.99 -0.38 16.42
CA MET A 109 -6.88 -1.55 16.47
C MET A 109 -7.01 -2.13 17.88
N VAL A 110 -5.90 -2.18 18.63
CA VAL A 110 -5.88 -2.57 20.05
C VAL A 110 -6.72 -1.58 20.86
N MET A 111 -6.55 -0.27 20.64
CA MET A 111 -7.36 0.75 21.32
C MET A 111 -8.85 0.59 21.03
N ALA A 112 -9.24 0.34 19.77
CA ALA A 112 -10.63 0.10 19.38
C ALA A 112 -11.20 -1.19 19.98
N ALA A 113 -10.42 -2.28 19.99
CA ALA A 113 -10.81 -3.53 20.64
C ALA A 113 -10.99 -3.36 22.16
N THR A 114 -10.08 -2.64 22.82
CA THR A 114 -10.22 -2.29 24.23
C THR A 114 -11.49 -1.46 24.47
N ALA A 115 -11.81 -0.52 23.59
CA ALA A 115 -13.05 0.27 23.69
C ALA A 115 -14.30 -0.62 23.57
N ALA A 116 -14.30 -1.54 22.61
CA ALA A 116 -15.40 -2.48 22.40
C ALA A 116 -15.68 -3.34 23.64
N LEU A 117 -14.63 -3.93 24.22
CA LEU A 117 -14.76 -4.81 25.39
C LEU A 117 -15.03 -4.04 26.70
N ARG A 118 -14.58 -2.79 26.82
CA ARG A 118 -14.95 -1.93 27.95
C ARG A 118 -16.44 -1.58 27.93
N LEU A 119 -17.03 -1.45 26.75
CA LEU A 119 -18.44 -1.09 26.58
C LEU A 119 -19.36 -2.30 26.69
N ASN A 120 -19.00 -3.42 26.05
CA ASN A 120 -19.69 -4.69 26.21
C ASN A 120 -18.68 -5.83 26.40
N PRO A 121 -18.47 -6.30 27.64
CA PRO A 121 -17.58 -7.42 27.95
C PRO A 121 -18.00 -8.75 27.29
N ASP A 122 -19.24 -8.88 26.82
CA ASP A 122 -19.77 -10.08 26.16
C ASP A 122 -20.04 -9.86 24.65
N ALA A 123 -19.42 -8.83 24.03
CA ALA A 123 -19.61 -8.50 22.62
C ALA A 123 -19.43 -9.72 21.70
N ASP A 124 -20.43 -10.01 20.87
CA ASP A 124 -20.33 -11.05 19.86
C ASP A 124 -19.48 -10.61 18.65
N ARG A 125 -19.22 -11.53 17.71
CA ARG A 125 -18.34 -11.26 16.57
C ARG A 125 -18.85 -10.13 15.67
N ASP A 126 -20.16 -9.98 15.54
CA ASP A 126 -20.77 -8.96 14.68
C ASP A 126 -20.71 -7.59 15.34
N GLU A 127 -20.91 -7.49 16.65
CA GLU A 127 -20.68 -6.26 17.41
C GLU A 127 -19.20 -5.87 17.37
N ILE A 128 -18.28 -6.83 17.51
CA ILE A 128 -16.84 -6.59 17.35
C ILE A 128 -16.54 -6.01 15.97
N ARG A 129 -17.10 -6.57 14.89
CA ARG A 129 -16.93 -6.06 13.52
C ARG A 129 -17.40 -4.62 13.38
N GLU A 130 -18.61 -4.35 13.87
CA GLU A 130 -19.21 -3.02 13.81
C GLU A 130 -18.38 -1.99 14.57
N ARG A 131 -17.98 -2.30 15.81
CA ARG A 131 -17.19 -1.40 16.66
C ARG A 131 -15.79 -1.15 16.14
N LEU A 132 -15.19 -2.10 15.41
CA LEU A 132 -13.90 -1.93 14.74
C LEU A 132 -14.03 -1.31 13.34
N GLY A 133 -15.24 -1.01 12.86
CA GLY A 133 -15.48 -0.49 11.50
C GLY A 133 -14.71 0.80 11.18
N GLY A 134 -14.47 1.65 12.19
CA GLY A 134 -13.66 2.88 12.07
C GLY A 134 -12.13 2.67 12.12
N ASN A 135 -11.66 1.44 12.01
CA ASN A 135 -10.24 1.07 12.09
C ASN A 135 -9.84 0.20 10.89
N ILE A 136 -9.10 0.78 9.97
CA ILE A 136 -8.75 0.14 8.70
C ILE A 136 -7.51 -0.74 8.85
N CYS A 137 -7.49 -1.90 8.20
CA CYS A 137 -6.30 -2.73 8.06
C CYS A 137 -6.15 -3.21 6.60
N ARG A 138 -5.02 -2.88 5.97
CA ARG A 138 -4.74 -3.30 4.58
C ARG A 138 -4.07 -4.68 4.47
N CYS A 139 -3.54 -5.22 5.57
CA CYS A 139 -2.69 -6.42 5.53
C CYS A 139 -3.44 -7.74 5.83
N THR A 140 -4.31 -7.73 6.84
CA THR A 140 -4.74 -8.98 7.51
C THR A 140 -6.04 -9.58 6.99
N GLY A 141 -6.86 -8.81 6.26
CA GLY A 141 -8.23 -9.23 5.93
C GLY A 141 -9.13 -9.38 7.16
N TYR A 142 -8.76 -8.77 8.29
CA TYR A 142 -9.50 -8.67 9.56
C TYR A 142 -9.75 -9.95 10.36
N GLN A 143 -9.80 -11.14 9.76
CA GLN A 143 -10.24 -12.35 10.49
C GLN A 143 -9.44 -12.61 11.78
N LYS A 144 -8.10 -12.59 11.69
CA LYS A 144 -7.24 -12.77 12.87
C LYS A 144 -7.35 -11.65 13.90
N ILE A 145 -7.80 -10.47 13.50
CA ILE A 145 -8.08 -9.37 14.43
C ILE A 145 -9.34 -9.69 15.22
N PHE A 146 -10.42 -10.12 14.55
CA PHE A 146 -11.65 -10.52 15.24
C PHE A 146 -11.41 -11.70 16.17
N ASP A 147 -10.66 -12.72 15.71
CA ASP A 147 -10.27 -13.86 16.55
C ASP A 147 -9.51 -13.41 17.82
N ALA A 148 -8.64 -12.39 17.70
CA ALA A 148 -7.92 -11.83 18.84
C ALA A 148 -8.83 -11.10 19.83
N VAL A 149 -9.82 -10.35 19.34
CA VAL A 149 -10.77 -9.66 20.23
C VAL A 149 -11.65 -10.67 20.97
N GLU A 150 -12.13 -11.72 20.29
CA GLU A 150 -12.89 -12.80 20.93
C GLU A 150 -12.07 -13.57 21.96
N MET A 151 -10.80 -13.87 21.65
CA MET A 151 -9.88 -14.48 22.60
C MET A 151 -9.66 -13.60 23.85
N ALA A 152 -9.48 -12.29 23.66
CA ALA A 152 -9.35 -11.35 24.77
C ALA A 152 -10.63 -11.28 25.61
N ARG A 153 -11.81 -11.24 24.96
CA ARG A 153 -13.12 -11.28 25.61
C ARG A 153 -13.27 -12.54 26.48
N ASP A 154 -13.02 -13.70 25.90
CA ASP A 154 -13.22 -14.97 26.58
C ASP A 154 -12.23 -15.15 27.74
N PHE A 155 -11.01 -14.63 27.62
CA PHE A 155 -10.06 -14.54 28.74
C PHE A 155 -10.55 -13.62 29.86
N LEU A 156 -11.02 -12.40 29.52
CA LEU A 156 -11.50 -11.43 30.50
C LEU A 156 -12.75 -11.92 31.25
N ASN A 157 -13.59 -12.74 30.59
CA ASN A 157 -14.78 -13.34 31.21
C ASN A 157 -14.50 -14.67 31.92
N GLY A 158 -13.22 -15.07 32.06
CA GLY A 158 -12.82 -16.30 32.76
C GLY A 158 -13.17 -17.60 32.02
N LYS A 159 -13.52 -17.54 30.73
CA LYS A 159 -13.77 -18.72 29.87
C LYS A 159 -12.47 -19.36 29.40
N LEU A 160 -11.39 -18.59 29.33
CA LEU A 160 -10.04 -19.08 29.06
C LEU A 160 -9.18 -19.02 30.33
N SER A 161 -8.26 -19.96 30.46
CA SER A 161 -7.34 -20.09 31.60
C SER A 161 -6.26 -19.01 31.62
N ALA A 162 -5.58 -18.86 32.76
CA ALA A 162 -4.49 -17.89 32.94
C ALA A 162 -3.33 -18.07 31.93
N ASN A 163 -3.09 -19.30 31.48
CA ASN A 163 -2.08 -19.67 30.48
C ASN A 163 -2.59 -19.60 29.03
N ALA A 164 -3.77 -19.03 28.76
CA ALA A 164 -4.33 -18.98 27.40
C ALA A 164 -3.43 -18.24 26.39
N PHE A 165 -2.59 -17.33 26.89
CA PHE A 165 -1.64 -16.60 26.07
C PHE A 165 -0.25 -17.24 26.06
N ASP A 166 0.01 -18.24 26.90
CA ASP A 166 1.32 -18.89 27.00
C ASP A 166 1.69 -19.54 25.68
N ASP A 167 2.99 -19.82 25.54
CA ASP A 167 3.47 -20.53 24.38
C ASP A 167 2.84 -21.92 24.33
N LEU A 168 2.52 -22.40 23.14
CA LEU A 168 2.34 -23.83 23.00
C LEU A 168 3.73 -24.42 23.18
N ASP A 169 3.89 -25.33 24.15
CA ASP A 169 5.12 -26.13 24.24
C ASP A 169 5.34 -26.76 22.87
N MET A 170 6.40 -26.35 22.20
CA MET A 170 6.69 -26.82 20.86
C MET A 170 7.14 -28.27 20.98
N GLU A 171 6.38 -29.19 20.38
CA GLU A 171 6.84 -30.57 20.23
C GLU A 171 8.18 -30.57 19.46
N ASP A 172 9.24 -31.02 20.12
CA ASP A 172 10.52 -31.43 19.55
C ASP A 172 11.20 -30.44 18.58
N GLY A 173 11.18 -29.13 18.86
CA GLY A 173 11.96 -28.15 18.08
C GLY A 173 11.53 -28.00 16.62
N LYS A 174 10.28 -28.32 16.27
CA LYS A 174 9.72 -28.12 14.92
C LYS A 174 9.24 -26.67 14.74
N TYR A 175 9.86 -25.94 13.80
CA TYR A 175 9.51 -24.54 13.50
C TYR A 175 8.94 -24.31 12.09
N ILE A 176 9.05 -25.28 11.18
CA ILE A 176 8.59 -25.17 9.79
C ILE A 176 7.19 -25.80 9.67
N GLY A 177 6.24 -25.06 9.09
CA GLY A 177 4.86 -25.54 8.86
C GLY A 177 3.93 -25.44 10.08
N VAL A 178 4.40 -24.88 11.19
CA VAL A 178 3.61 -24.69 12.43
C VAL A 178 3.40 -23.20 12.74
N ASN A 179 2.35 -22.89 13.49
CA ASN A 179 2.03 -21.52 13.89
C ASN A 179 2.94 -21.07 15.05
N VAL A 180 4.08 -20.46 14.71
CA VAL A 180 5.02 -19.89 15.69
C VAL A 180 4.71 -18.42 15.99
N ARG A 181 5.12 -17.95 17.18
CA ARG A 181 5.05 -16.53 17.52
C ARG A 181 5.96 -15.70 16.62
N ARG A 182 5.48 -14.53 16.24
CA ARG A 182 6.29 -13.54 15.53
C ARG A 182 7.11 -12.73 16.53
N ILE A 183 8.43 -12.76 16.36
CA ILE A 183 9.40 -12.08 17.22
C ILE A 183 9.20 -10.55 17.26
N ASP A 184 8.62 -9.96 16.21
CA ASP A 184 8.41 -8.53 16.08
C ASP A 184 6.99 -8.08 16.47
N ALA A 185 6.12 -9.00 16.88
CA ALA A 185 4.75 -8.67 17.26
C ALA A 185 4.62 -7.89 18.58
N PRO A 186 5.41 -8.17 19.66
CA PRO A 186 5.28 -7.43 20.92
C PRO A 186 5.43 -5.92 20.76
N SER A 187 6.43 -5.45 19.99
CA SER A 187 6.65 -4.02 19.74
C SER A 187 5.56 -3.40 18.86
N LYS A 188 4.91 -4.18 18.00
CA LYS A 188 3.77 -3.72 17.17
C LYS A 188 2.49 -3.54 17.98
N VAL A 189 2.15 -4.49 18.85
CA VAL A 189 0.90 -4.43 19.65
C VAL A 189 0.97 -3.41 20.79
N THR A 190 2.18 -3.10 21.25
CA THR A 190 2.44 -2.08 22.29
C THR A 190 2.68 -0.68 21.72
N GLY A 191 2.84 -0.56 20.40
CA GLY A 191 3.20 0.71 19.75
C GLY A 191 4.67 1.12 19.87
N ALA A 192 5.50 0.28 20.51
CA ALA A 192 6.93 0.55 20.71
C ALA A 192 7.77 0.49 19.43
N LEU A 193 7.28 -0.19 18.37
CA LEU A 193 7.97 -0.22 17.08
C LEU A 193 7.94 1.15 16.41
N ARG A 194 9.13 1.70 16.13
CA ARG A 194 9.30 2.98 15.44
C ARG A 194 9.45 2.79 13.94
N TYR A 195 8.57 3.43 13.19
CA TYR A 195 8.64 3.57 11.73
C TYR A 195 9.45 4.82 11.37
N ALA A 196 9.78 5.01 10.08
CA ALA A 196 10.59 6.15 9.65
C ALA A 196 9.97 7.51 10.06
N GLY A 197 8.65 7.65 9.95
CA GLY A 197 7.93 8.86 10.37
C GLY A 197 7.91 9.09 11.90
N ASP A 198 8.29 8.09 12.70
CA ASP A 198 8.40 8.19 14.16
C ASP A 198 9.82 8.60 14.62
N MET A 199 10.79 8.62 13.71
CA MET A 199 12.18 8.91 14.07
C MET A 199 12.38 10.40 14.33
N VAL A 200 13.17 10.70 15.35
CA VAL A 200 13.56 12.05 15.75
C VAL A 200 15.06 12.06 16.00
N LEU A 201 15.75 13.03 15.39
CA LEU A 201 17.19 13.27 15.56
C LEU A 201 17.42 14.70 16.07
N PRO A 202 18.50 14.97 16.83
CA PRO A 202 18.83 16.32 17.26
C PRO A 202 19.00 17.27 16.08
N GLY A 203 18.36 18.45 16.16
CA GLY A 203 18.45 19.49 15.13
C GLY A 203 17.80 19.13 13.79
N MET A 204 16.97 18.08 13.75
CA MET A 204 16.32 17.59 12.53
C MET A 204 15.38 18.63 11.90
N LEU A 205 15.47 18.75 10.57
CA LEU A 205 14.63 19.62 9.76
C LEU A 205 13.43 18.86 9.18
N HIS A 206 12.36 19.58 8.90
CA HIS A 206 11.15 19.10 8.26
C HIS A 206 11.16 19.46 6.78
N VAL A 207 10.88 18.48 5.93
CA VAL A 207 10.89 18.64 4.49
C VAL A 207 9.47 18.76 3.94
N GLN A 208 9.26 19.70 3.02
CA GLN A 208 8.05 19.82 2.20
C GLN A 208 8.45 19.95 0.73
N VAL A 209 7.65 19.39 -0.17
CA VAL A 209 7.97 19.33 -1.61
C VAL A 209 6.94 20.13 -2.40
N LEU A 210 7.42 21.07 -3.23
CA LEU A 210 6.62 21.70 -4.28
C LEU A 210 6.39 20.70 -5.40
N ARG A 211 5.14 20.57 -5.84
CA ARG A 211 4.76 19.64 -6.89
C ARG A 211 4.03 20.35 -8.01
N SER A 212 4.17 19.83 -9.22
CA SER A 212 3.52 20.42 -10.39
C SER A 212 2.00 20.26 -10.32
N PRO A 213 1.24 21.33 -10.61
CA PRO A 213 -0.20 21.25 -10.85
C PRO A 213 -0.54 20.82 -12.30
N HIS A 214 0.45 20.70 -13.18
CA HIS A 214 0.25 20.45 -14.61
C HIS A 214 0.63 19.03 -15.02
N PRO A 215 -0.12 18.40 -15.94
CA PRO A 215 0.21 17.07 -16.46
C PRO A 215 1.35 17.10 -17.48
N HIS A 216 1.53 18.19 -18.22
CA HIS A 216 2.61 18.34 -19.18
C HIS A 216 2.94 19.81 -19.38
N ALA A 217 4.16 20.22 -19.05
CA ALA A 217 4.60 21.60 -19.20
C ALA A 217 6.12 21.69 -19.27
N ARG A 218 6.66 22.59 -20.09
CA ARG A 218 8.07 23.00 -20.02
C ARG A 218 8.25 23.91 -18.81
N ILE A 219 9.32 23.68 -18.05
CA ILE A 219 9.73 24.54 -16.95
C ILE A 219 10.61 25.62 -17.54
N VAL A 220 10.14 26.87 -17.55
CA VAL A 220 10.88 28.02 -18.09
C VAL A 220 11.86 28.54 -17.04
N SER A 221 11.41 28.67 -15.80
CA SER A 221 12.23 29.14 -14.68
C SER A 221 11.67 28.65 -13.33
N ILE A 222 12.55 28.52 -12.34
CA ILE A 222 12.22 28.27 -10.93
C ILE A 222 12.92 29.36 -10.10
N ASP A 223 12.15 30.19 -9.41
CA ASP A 223 12.65 31.23 -8.50
C ASP A 223 12.34 30.87 -7.05
N THR A 224 13.40 30.68 -6.26
CA THR A 224 13.35 30.31 -4.84
C THR A 224 13.58 31.49 -3.89
N THR A 225 13.83 32.69 -4.40
CA THR A 225 14.30 33.85 -3.61
C THR A 225 13.40 34.17 -2.43
N ASP A 226 12.09 34.26 -2.65
CA ASP A 226 11.11 34.56 -1.58
C ASP A 226 10.93 33.41 -0.59
N ALA A 227 11.18 32.17 -1.03
CA ALA A 227 11.10 30.98 -0.19
C ALA A 227 12.32 30.85 0.74
N GLU A 228 13.51 31.20 0.25
CA GLU A 228 14.75 31.23 1.04
C GLU A 228 14.69 32.28 2.15
N ALA A 229 13.97 33.39 1.92
CA ALA A 229 13.78 34.44 2.92
C ALA A 229 12.80 34.08 4.05
N VAL A 230 12.12 32.92 3.99
CA VAL A 230 11.21 32.49 5.06
C VAL A 230 12.01 32.08 6.30
N MET A 231 11.66 32.67 7.45
CA MET A 231 12.30 32.37 8.73
C MET A 231 12.24 30.86 9.04
N GLY A 232 13.40 30.28 9.35
CA GLY A 232 13.57 28.87 9.65
C GLY A 232 13.78 27.97 8.44
N VAL A 233 13.82 28.50 7.20
CA VAL A 233 14.27 27.73 6.03
C VAL A 233 15.80 27.63 6.04
N GLU A 234 16.29 26.41 5.87
CA GLU A 234 17.71 26.08 6.00
C GLU A 234 18.30 25.53 4.69
N GLY A 235 17.44 25.08 3.76
CA GLY A 235 17.88 24.66 2.44
C GLY A 235 16.72 24.39 1.50
N ILE A 236 16.92 24.73 0.23
CA ILE A 236 16.02 24.38 -0.88
C ILE A 236 16.86 23.65 -1.92
N VAL A 237 16.34 22.57 -2.48
CA VAL A 237 16.96 21.87 -3.62
C VAL A 237 16.00 21.80 -4.79
N THR A 238 16.55 21.86 -6.00
CA THR A 238 15.89 21.66 -7.29
C THR A 238 16.67 20.61 -8.09
N CYS A 239 16.25 20.31 -9.32
CA CYS A 239 17.05 19.43 -10.19
C CYS A 239 18.48 19.97 -10.41
N ALA A 240 18.73 21.28 -10.32
CA ALA A 240 20.07 21.86 -10.47
C ALA A 240 21.06 21.42 -9.38
N ASP A 241 20.57 20.95 -8.22
CA ASP A 241 21.41 20.51 -7.10
C ASP A 241 21.88 19.05 -7.23
N VAL A 242 21.49 18.31 -8.29
CA VAL A 242 21.95 16.93 -8.52
C VAL A 242 23.39 16.93 -9.04
N PRO A 243 24.38 16.42 -8.26
CA PRO A 243 25.80 16.53 -8.63
C PRO A 243 26.29 15.45 -9.60
N GLY A 244 25.51 14.39 -9.80
CA GLY A 244 25.86 13.24 -10.64
C GLY A 244 24.87 13.01 -11.78
N GLN A 245 24.58 11.74 -12.07
CA GLN A 245 23.60 11.39 -13.09
C GLN A 245 22.18 11.57 -12.56
N ASP A 246 21.45 12.51 -13.15
CA ASP A 246 20.03 12.69 -12.93
C ASP A 246 19.26 11.79 -13.90
N GLY A 247 18.45 10.87 -13.36
CA GLY A 247 17.88 9.74 -14.09
C GLY A 247 18.04 8.43 -13.32
N PHE A 248 16.93 7.90 -12.83
CA PHE A 248 16.87 6.64 -12.10
C PHE A 248 15.62 5.85 -12.47
N GLY A 249 15.60 4.59 -12.07
CA GLY A 249 14.49 3.66 -12.28
C GLY A 249 14.98 2.22 -12.27
N VAL A 250 14.04 1.27 -12.20
CA VAL A 250 14.37 -0.15 -12.03
C VAL A 250 14.86 -0.79 -13.34
N PHE A 251 14.20 -0.48 -14.45
CA PHE A 251 14.53 -1.02 -15.78
C PHE A 251 15.01 0.07 -16.74
N VAL A 252 14.37 1.24 -16.69
CA VAL A 252 14.72 2.42 -17.49
C VAL A 252 15.09 3.53 -16.51
N ALA A 253 16.21 4.20 -16.73
CA ALA A 253 16.68 5.30 -15.89
C ALA A 253 16.14 6.65 -16.37
N ASP A 254 14.82 6.77 -16.47
CA ASP A 254 14.11 7.88 -17.12
C ASP A 254 13.53 8.91 -16.13
N GLN A 255 13.52 8.62 -14.84
CA GLN A 255 12.95 9.49 -13.82
C GLN A 255 14.02 10.41 -13.20
N PRO A 256 13.89 11.75 -13.27
CA PRO A 256 14.79 12.65 -12.57
C PRO A 256 14.41 12.74 -11.08
N ILE A 257 15.35 13.18 -10.22
CA ILE A 257 15.06 13.37 -8.77
C ILE A 257 13.94 14.38 -8.54
N MET A 258 13.92 15.43 -9.34
CA MET A 258 12.89 16.46 -9.45
C MET A 258 12.79 16.83 -10.93
N ALA A 259 11.63 17.26 -11.39
CA ALA A 259 11.36 17.59 -12.79
C ALA A 259 12.47 18.49 -13.36
N ARG A 260 13.06 18.03 -14.45
CA ARG A 260 14.09 18.75 -15.21
C ARG A 260 13.55 19.02 -16.60
N ASP A 261 13.63 20.28 -17.01
CA ASP A 261 13.19 20.86 -18.29
C ASP A 261 11.67 20.76 -18.55
N LYS A 262 11.04 19.66 -18.13
CA LYS A 262 9.66 19.32 -18.44
C LYS A 262 9.03 18.55 -17.29
N VAL A 263 7.80 18.92 -16.95
CA VAL A 263 6.87 18.14 -16.12
C VAL A 263 6.12 17.15 -17.01
N ARG A 264 5.93 15.92 -16.54
CA ARG A 264 5.29 14.81 -17.25
C ARG A 264 4.01 14.30 -16.58
N TYR A 265 3.71 14.67 -15.33
CA TYR A 265 2.43 14.36 -14.68
C TYR A 265 2.08 15.31 -13.54
N VAL A 266 0.79 15.36 -13.17
CA VAL A 266 0.32 16.12 -12.00
C VAL A 266 0.87 15.50 -10.73
N GLY A 267 1.52 16.30 -9.89
CA GLY A 267 2.13 15.84 -8.65
C GLY A 267 3.64 15.57 -8.75
N GLU A 268 4.25 15.72 -9.92
CA GLU A 268 5.70 15.60 -10.08
C GLU A 268 6.45 16.61 -9.23
N GLN A 269 7.55 16.18 -8.60
CA GLN A 269 8.32 16.99 -7.66
C GLN A 269 9.13 18.05 -8.42
N ILE A 270 9.01 19.32 -8.03
CA ILE A 270 9.74 20.46 -8.66
C ILE A 270 10.91 20.92 -7.79
N ALA A 271 10.66 21.10 -6.50
CA ALA A 271 11.63 21.57 -5.53
C ALA A 271 11.31 21.00 -4.15
N ALA A 272 12.33 20.79 -3.31
CA ALA A 272 12.16 20.35 -1.93
C ALA A 272 12.79 21.35 -0.97
N VAL A 273 12.06 21.71 0.09
CA VAL A 273 12.46 22.68 1.12
C VAL A 273 12.66 21.96 2.43
N ALA A 274 13.79 22.20 3.11
CA ALA A 274 14.02 21.82 4.51
C ALA A 274 13.97 23.05 5.42
N ALA A 275 13.19 22.97 6.49
CA ALA A 275 13.04 24.05 7.47
C ALA A 275 12.96 23.52 8.90
N GLU A 276 13.17 24.38 9.90
CA GLU A 276 13.12 24.02 11.32
C GLU A 276 11.74 23.54 11.78
N THR A 277 10.68 23.95 11.09
CA THR A 277 9.32 23.48 11.34
C THR A 277 8.61 23.12 10.04
N LEU A 278 7.66 22.18 10.10
CA LEU A 278 6.83 21.84 8.95
C LEU A 278 5.99 23.03 8.46
N ALA A 279 5.58 23.92 9.37
CA ALA A 279 4.85 25.15 9.02
C ALA A 279 5.71 26.09 8.15
N ALA A 280 6.97 26.31 8.54
CA ALA A 280 7.91 27.11 7.75
C ALA A 280 8.19 26.46 6.37
N ALA A 281 8.39 25.14 6.32
CA ALA A 281 8.60 24.43 5.05
C ALA A 281 7.39 24.58 4.10
N ARG A 282 6.16 24.46 4.64
CA ARG A 282 4.92 24.64 3.87
C ARG A 282 4.72 26.07 3.39
N GLU A 283 5.09 27.06 4.20
CA GLU A 283 5.00 28.46 3.81
C GLU A 283 6.02 28.79 2.71
N ALA A 284 7.25 28.30 2.83
CA ALA A 284 8.29 28.49 1.83
C ALA A 284 7.92 27.89 0.48
N VAL A 285 7.37 26.67 0.45
CA VAL A 285 6.93 26.03 -0.80
C VAL A 285 5.91 26.88 -1.57
N LYS A 286 5.01 27.61 -0.89
CA LYS A 286 4.03 28.51 -1.54
C LYS A 286 4.66 29.75 -2.18
N LYS A 287 5.88 30.11 -1.77
CA LYS A 287 6.61 31.28 -2.25
C LYS A 287 7.57 30.98 -3.38
N ILE A 288 7.79 29.71 -3.70
CA ILE A 288 8.56 29.31 -4.90
C ILE A 288 7.70 29.62 -6.11
N LYS A 289 8.24 30.43 -7.03
CA LYS A 289 7.59 30.80 -8.29
C LYS A 289 8.14 29.91 -9.40
N VAL A 290 7.24 29.29 -10.16
CA VAL A 290 7.62 28.45 -11.30
C VAL A 290 6.88 28.97 -12.52
N GLU A 291 7.63 29.31 -13.56
CA GLU A 291 7.07 29.69 -14.85
C GLU A 291 6.97 28.46 -15.74
N TYR A 292 5.75 28.21 -16.24
CA TYR A 292 5.44 27.07 -17.08
C TYR A 292 5.00 27.52 -18.47
N GLU A 293 5.40 26.76 -19.48
CA GLU A 293 4.77 26.76 -20.80
C GLU A 293 4.03 25.42 -20.95
N LEU A 294 2.69 25.46 -21.06
CA LEU A 294 1.87 24.26 -21.13
C LEU A 294 2.09 23.51 -22.45
N LEU A 295 2.19 22.18 -22.38
CA LEU A 295 2.40 21.32 -23.53
C LEU A 295 1.19 20.40 -23.75
N PRO A 296 0.93 19.95 -25.00
CA PRO A 296 -0.09 18.95 -25.28
C PRO A 296 0.20 17.65 -24.51
N ALA A 297 -0.78 17.13 -23.77
CA ALA A 297 -0.66 15.89 -23.00
C ALA A 297 -1.44 14.74 -23.66
N VAL A 298 -1.04 13.50 -23.37
CA VAL A 298 -1.75 12.29 -23.80
C VAL A 298 -2.04 11.39 -22.60
N PHE A 299 -3.29 10.92 -22.47
CA PHE A 299 -3.75 10.17 -21.28
C PHE A 299 -4.30 8.79 -21.60
N ASP A 300 -4.76 8.55 -22.83
CA ASP A 300 -5.16 7.21 -23.27
C ASP A 300 -3.96 6.49 -23.91
N PRO A 301 -3.63 5.26 -23.49
CA PRO A 301 -2.47 4.55 -24.00
C PRO A 301 -2.64 4.07 -25.45
N ASP A 302 -3.86 3.85 -25.97
CA ASP A 302 -4.04 3.57 -27.41
C ASP A 302 -3.76 4.83 -28.23
N GLU A 303 -4.23 6.01 -27.77
CA GLU A 303 -3.91 7.30 -28.42
C GLU A 303 -2.40 7.58 -28.40
N ALA A 304 -1.71 7.30 -27.29
CA ALA A 304 -0.27 7.51 -27.15
C ALA A 304 0.57 6.66 -28.11
N MET A 305 0.04 5.55 -28.61
CA MET A 305 0.70 4.68 -29.60
C MET A 305 0.49 5.12 -31.05
N VAL A 306 -0.40 6.08 -31.31
CA VAL A 306 -0.68 6.57 -32.68
C VAL A 306 0.44 7.49 -33.16
N ALA A 307 0.79 7.39 -34.45
CA ALA A 307 1.78 8.26 -35.07
C ALA A 307 1.40 9.74 -34.93
N GLY A 308 2.33 10.57 -34.43
CA GLY A 308 2.12 11.99 -34.19
C GLY A 308 1.49 12.34 -32.84
N ALA A 309 1.23 11.36 -31.97
CA ALA A 309 0.85 11.63 -30.58
C ALA A 309 1.93 12.45 -29.85
N PRO A 310 1.55 13.28 -28.85
CA PRO A 310 2.52 13.96 -28.00
C PRO A 310 3.50 12.96 -27.38
N VAL A 311 4.80 13.18 -27.54
CA VAL A 311 5.83 12.30 -26.98
C VAL A 311 6.19 12.75 -25.56
N VAL A 312 6.06 11.84 -24.60
CA VAL A 312 6.29 12.12 -23.17
C VAL A 312 7.78 12.32 -22.88
N HIS A 313 8.66 11.56 -23.53
CA HIS A 313 10.11 11.60 -23.34
C HIS A 313 10.83 12.06 -24.61
N ASP A 314 11.48 13.21 -24.59
CA ASP A 314 12.03 13.86 -25.80
C ASP A 314 13.17 13.05 -26.47
N TYR A 315 13.81 12.14 -25.72
CA TYR A 315 14.83 11.24 -26.25
C TYR A 315 14.24 9.98 -26.93
N ALA A 316 12.95 9.72 -26.76
CA ALA A 316 12.27 8.56 -27.30
C ALA A 316 11.63 8.87 -28.66
N GLN A 317 11.58 7.87 -29.54
CA GLN A 317 10.92 8.01 -30.84
C GLN A 317 9.39 8.02 -30.72
N ASP A 318 8.87 7.27 -29.76
CA ASP A 318 7.44 7.09 -29.50
C ASP A 318 7.21 6.91 -28.00
N ASN A 319 5.96 6.65 -27.62
CA ASN A 319 5.58 6.43 -26.23
C ASN A 319 5.65 4.96 -25.81
N LEU A 320 6.35 4.08 -26.52
CA LEU A 320 6.44 2.69 -26.13
C LEU A 320 7.58 2.48 -25.12
N VAL A 321 7.23 2.16 -23.87
CA VAL A 321 8.21 1.70 -22.87
C VAL A 321 8.84 0.40 -23.35
N LYS A 322 7.98 -0.56 -23.73
CA LYS A 322 8.40 -1.89 -24.21
C LYS A 322 7.24 -2.62 -24.91
N HIS A 323 7.57 -3.38 -25.95
CA HIS A 323 6.72 -4.45 -26.50
C HIS A 323 7.36 -5.81 -26.23
N ILE A 324 6.57 -6.76 -25.72
CA ILE A 324 7.02 -8.13 -25.45
C ILE A 324 6.08 -9.12 -26.16
N PRO A 325 6.51 -9.69 -27.30
CA PRO A 325 5.79 -10.75 -27.97
C PRO A 325 6.16 -12.14 -27.44
N ILE A 326 5.18 -13.04 -27.33
CA ILE A 326 5.42 -14.49 -27.19
C ILE A 326 4.65 -15.22 -28.29
N ARG A 327 5.28 -16.24 -28.88
CA ARG A 327 4.75 -17.05 -29.98
C ARG A 327 5.02 -18.53 -29.72
N ASN A 328 4.00 -19.36 -29.86
CA ASN A 328 4.08 -20.81 -29.80
C ASN A 328 3.09 -21.40 -30.82
N GLY A 329 3.59 -22.22 -31.76
CA GLY A 329 2.77 -22.68 -32.88
C GLY A 329 2.27 -21.55 -33.80
N ASN A 330 1.27 -21.86 -34.64
CA ASN A 330 0.58 -20.91 -35.53
C ASN A 330 -0.90 -20.72 -35.13
N VAL A 331 -1.30 -19.51 -34.72
CA VAL A 331 -2.68 -19.23 -34.29
C VAL A 331 -3.71 -19.29 -35.42
N GLU A 332 -3.32 -19.01 -36.66
CA GLU A 332 -4.23 -19.10 -37.82
C GLU A 332 -4.66 -20.55 -38.04
N ASP A 333 -3.71 -21.49 -38.01
CA ASP A 333 -3.97 -22.93 -38.10
C ASP A 333 -4.87 -23.39 -36.95
N GLY A 334 -4.61 -22.90 -35.73
CA GLY A 334 -5.40 -23.26 -34.56
C GLY A 334 -6.84 -22.71 -34.61
N PHE A 335 -7.05 -21.49 -35.10
CA PHE A 335 -8.40 -20.96 -35.32
C PHE A 335 -9.15 -21.70 -36.42
N ALA A 336 -8.47 -22.10 -37.50
CA ALA A 336 -9.07 -22.93 -38.56
C ALA A 336 -9.52 -24.32 -38.04
N GLN A 337 -8.86 -24.84 -37.00
CA GLN A 337 -9.19 -26.10 -36.32
C GLN A 337 -10.23 -25.95 -35.20
N SER A 338 -10.66 -24.72 -34.89
CA SER A 338 -11.59 -24.46 -33.79
C SER A 338 -13.04 -24.55 -34.24
N ASP A 339 -13.87 -25.20 -33.44
CA ASP A 339 -15.33 -25.25 -33.67
C ASP A 339 -16.02 -23.97 -33.18
N VAL A 340 -15.50 -23.38 -32.10
CA VAL A 340 -16.01 -22.16 -31.47
C VAL A 340 -14.87 -21.18 -31.28
N ILE A 341 -15.09 -19.94 -31.68
CA ILE A 341 -14.17 -18.83 -31.45
C ILE A 341 -14.86 -17.77 -30.61
N VAL A 342 -14.20 -17.37 -29.54
CA VAL A 342 -14.67 -16.32 -28.62
C VAL A 342 -13.69 -15.18 -28.65
N GLU A 343 -14.19 -13.96 -28.78
CA GLU A 343 -13.38 -12.75 -28.80
C GLU A 343 -14.05 -11.70 -27.92
N GLN A 344 -13.30 -11.11 -27.00
CA GLN A 344 -13.75 -10.11 -26.03
C GLN A 344 -12.63 -9.14 -25.65
N THR A 345 -13.00 -7.96 -25.16
CA THR A 345 -12.07 -7.00 -24.55
C THR A 345 -12.39 -6.78 -23.08
N TYR A 346 -11.35 -6.81 -22.25
CA TYR A 346 -11.42 -6.64 -20.79
C TYR A 346 -10.60 -5.43 -20.37
N GLU A 347 -11.08 -4.69 -19.38
CA GLU A 347 -10.36 -3.56 -18.83
C GLU A 347 -10.18 -3.70 -17.32
N THR A 348 -9.02 -3.26 -16.82
CA THR A 348 -8.76 -3.11 -15.39
C THR A 348 -8.40 -1.66 -15.09
N GLN A 349 -8.97 -1.12 -14.02
CA GLN A 349 -8.75 0.24 -13.55
C GLN A 349 -7.36 0.43 -12.90
N GLN A 350 -7.00 1.70 -12.71
CA GLN A 350 -5.88 2.09 -11.85
C GLN A 350 -6.20 1.76 -10.38
N VAL A 351 -5.26 1.19 -9.64
CA VAL A 351 -5.46 0.84 -8.22
C VAL A 351 -4.31 1.36 -7.35
N GLU A 352 -4.67 2.06 -6.29
CA GLU A 352 -3.77 2.54 -5.24
C GLU A 352 -3.48 1.44 -4.18
N HIS A 353 -2.24 1.34 -3.75
CA HIS A 353 -1.79 0.37 -2.73
C HIS A 353 -2.52 0.57 -1.41
N ALA A 354 -2.69 1.84 -1.02
CA ALA A 354 -3.40 2.27 0.17
C ALA A 354 -2.89 1.62 1.47
N TYR A 355 -1.56 1.42 1.57
CA TYR A 355 -0.95 1.11 2.87
C TYR A 355 -1.18 2.27 3.85
N LEU A 356 -1.13 1.98 5.15
CA LEU A 356 -1.52 2.95 6.17
C LEU A 356 -0.36 3.88 6.55
N GLU A 357 0.87 3.40 6.55
CA GLU A 357 2.06 4.24 6.65
C GLU A 357 2.34 4.88 5.28
N THR A 358 2.12 6.18 5.13
CA THR A 358 2.52 6.94 3.95
C THR A 358 4.05 6.95 3.77
N GLU A 359 4.53 7.52 2.67
CA GLU A 359 5.96 7.67 2.40
C GLU A 359 6.60 8.47 3.53
N ALA A 360 7.63 7.89 4.16
CA ALA A 360 8.32 8.54 5.27
C ALA A 360 9.80 8.17 5.28
N GLY A 361 10.68 9.14 5.49
CA GLY A 361 12.11 8.86 5.60
C GLY A 361 12.87 9.94 6.33
N VAL A 362 14.05 9.54 6.79
CA VAL A 362 15.02 10.41 7.47
C VAL A 362 16.36 10.23 6.79
N ALA A 363 17.05 11.33 6.50
CA ALA A 363 18.42 11.29 6.00
C ALA A 363 19.34 12.20 6.81
N TYR A 364 20.61 11.84 6.90
CA TYR A 364 21.66 12.63 7.51
C TYR A 364 23.01 12.26 6.89
N VAL A 365 24.01 13.13 7.09
CA VAL A 365 25.41 12.84 6.77
C VAL A 365 26.13 12.59 8.09
N ASP A 366 26.75 11.42 8.25
CA ASP A 366 27.51 11.11 9.47
C ASP A 366 28.88 11.83 9.50
N HIS A 367 29.60 11.66 10.61
CA HIS A 367 30.88 12.33 10.82
C HIS A 367 31.99 11.90 9.84
N ASP A 368 31.85 10.71 9.24
CA ASP A 368 32.75 10.19 8.22
C ASP A 368 32.32 10.63 6.80
N GLY A 369 31.27 11.44 6.68
CA GLY A 369 30.73 11.90 5.40
C GLY A 369 29.90 10.84 4.67
N VAL A 370 29.38 9.82 5.35
CA VAL A 370 28.47 8.83 4.77
C VAL A 370 27.05 9.39 4.77
N VAL A 371 26.43 9.46 3.59
CA VAL A 371 25.02 9.81 3.44
C VAL A 371 24.19 8.61 3.85
N THR A 372 23.47 8.72 4.96
CA THR A 372 22.60 7.68 5.50
C THR A 372 21.14 8.03 5.28
N VAL A 373 20.36 7.12 4.71
CA VAL A 373 18.92 7.27 4.48
C VAL A 373 18.17 6.10 5.12
N HIS A 374 17.30 6.41 6.08
CA HIS A 374 16.30 5.51 6.63
C HIS A 374 15.00 5.66 5.85
N SER A 375 14.51 4.57 5.25
CA SER A 375 13.21 4.56 4.56
C SER A 375 12.60 3.15 4.57
N PRO A 376 11.27 3.02 4.45
CA PRO A 376 10.58 1.73 4.31
C PRO A 376 10.71 1.13 2.90
N SER A 377 11.83 1.41 2.21
CA SER A 377 12.13 0.87 0.87
C SER A 377 12.24 -0.66 0.92
N GLN A 378 11.57 -1.32 -0.02
CA GLN A 378 11.63 -2.77 -0.20
C GLN A 378 12.85 -3.21 -1.03
N ASN A 379 13.64 -2.26 -1.54
CA ASN A 379 14.79 -2.53 -2.42
C ASN A 379 16.01 -1.64 -2.10
N ILE A 380 16.44 -1.64 -0.84
CA ILE A 380 17.51 -0.75 -0.34
C ILE A 380 18.86 -0.91 -1.06
N THR A 381 19.20 -2.12 -1.54
CA THR A 381 20.47 -2.37 -2.24
C THR A 381 20.48 -1.67 -3.59
N HIS A 382 19.40 -1.77 -4.35
CA HIS A 382 19.28 -1.13 -5.66
C HIS A 382 19.22 0.40 -5.52
N HIS A 383 18.46 0.91 -4.55
CA HIS A 383 18.40 2.36 -4.25
C HIS A 383 19.77 2.92 -3.85
N ARG A 384 20.58 2.16 -3.11
CA ARG A 384 21.97 2.54 -2.78
C ARG A 384 22.83 2.74 -4.04
N HIS A 385 22.70 1.86 -5.02
CA HIS A 385 23.42 2.00 -6.30
C HIS A 385 22.94 3.22 -7.10
N MET A 386 21.63 3.48 -7.14
CA MET A 386 21.08 4.67 -7.80
C MET A 386 21.61 5.94 -7.13
N LEU A 387 21.51 6.04 -5.81
CA LEU A 387 21.99 7.21 -5.05
C LEU A 387 23.49 7.43 -5.24
N SER A 388 24.30 6.37 -5.42
CA SER A 388 25.74 6.52 -5.72
C SER A 388 25.99 7.30 -7.00
N ARG A 389 25.20 7.03 -8.04
CA ARG A 389 25.28 7.73 -9.32
C ARG A 389 24.71 9.14 -9.24
N ILE A 390 23.57 9.32 -8.58
CA ILE A 390 22.89 10.62 -8.41
C ILE A 390 23.75 11.59 -7.60
N LEU A 391 24.30 11.13 -6.47
CA LEU A 391 25.08 11.96 -5.56
C LEU A 391 26.55 12.10 -6.00
N ASN A 392 26.97 11.39 -7.05
CA ASN A 392 28.35 11.29 -7.49
C ASN A 392 29.31 10.91 -6.34
N LEU A 393 28.89 9.93 -5.53
CA LEU A 393 29.65 9.44 -4.39
C LEU A 393 29.95 7.94 -4.57
N PRO A 394 31.12 7.46 -4.13
CA PRO A 394 31.40 6.03 -4.15
C PRO A 394 30.42 5.29 -3.22
N ILE A 395 30.07 4.07 -3.57
CA ILE A 395 28.99 3.31 -2.89
C ILE A 395 29.22 3.13 -1.38
N ASN A 396 30.46 3.14 -0.90
CA ASN A 396 30.81 3.07 0.52
C ASN A 396 30.51 4.36 1.29
N LYS A 397 30.25 5.49 0.61
CA LYS A 397 29.78 6.75 1.20
C LYS A 397 28.25 6.88 1.21
N ILE A 398 27.54 5.80 0.89
CA ILE A 398 26.07 5.77 0.93
C ILE A 398 25.60 4.57 1.73
N ARG A 399 24.68 4.81 2.66
CA ARG A 399 24.06 3.80 3.50
C ARG A 399 22.54 3.91 3.41
N MET A 400 21.91 2.85 2.93
CA MET A 400 20.45 2.71 2.98
C MET A 400 20.08 1.76 4.13
N ILE A 401 19.19 2.20 5.02
CA ILE A 401 18.68 1.39 6.13
C ILE A 401 17.17 1.23 5.94
N MET A 402 16.72 -0.01 5.81
CA MET A 402 15.29 -0.31 5.77
C MET A 402 14.69 -0.06 7.15
N SER A 403 13.84 0.96 7.28
CA SER A 403 13.01 1.11 8.47
C SER A 403 11.93 0.03 8.49
N PRO A 404 11.27 -0.24 9.63
CA PRO A 404 10.04 -1.02 9.62
C PRO A 404 9.06 -0.51 8.55
N VAL A 405 8.43 -1.43 7.84
CA VAL A 405 7.57 -1.13 6.68
C VAL A 405 6.11 -1.29 7.08
N GLY A 406 5.37 -0.19 7.15
CA GLY A 406 3.95 -0.12 7.51
C GLY A 406 2.99 -0.52 6.38
N GLY A 407 3.43 -1.44 5.52
CA GLY A 407 2.78 -1.86 4.29
C GLY A 407 3.47 -1.26 3.06
N GLY A 408 3.71 -2.08 2.04
CA GLY A 408 4.30 -1.65 0.77
C GLY A 408 3.51 -2.16 -0.43
N PHE A 409 3.15 -3.44 -0.44
CA PHE A 409 2.33 -4.05 -1.50
C PHE A 409 2.89 -3.85 -2.93
N GLY A 410 4.19 -3.53 -3.07
CA GLY A 410 4.86 -3.14 -4.31
C GLY A 410 5.14 -1.63 -4.42
N GLY A 411 4.32 -0.77 -3.81
CA GLY A 411 4.44 0.69 -3.95
C GLY A 411 5.67 1.32 -3.28
N LYS A 412 6.41 0.56 -2.47
CA LYS A 412 7.68 0.98 -1.85
C LYS A 412 8.91 0.28 -2.44
N GLU A 413 8.77 -0.33 -3.62
CA GLU A 413 9.86 -0.98 -4.35
C GLU A 413 10.68 0.02 -5.17
N ASP A 414 10.01 0.96 -5.84
CA ASP A 414 10.62 2.07 -6.56
C ASP A 414 11.16 3.16 -5.61
N MET A 415 12.16 3.93 -6.06
CA MET A 415 12.65 5.09 -5.33
C MET A 415 11.73 6.30 -5.61
N ILE A 416 11.33 7.05 -4.58
CA ILE A 416 10.28 8.07 -4.71
C ILE A 416 10.75 9.44 -4.19
N TYR A 417 11.44 9.47 -3.04
CA TYR A 417 11.81 10.71 -2.34
C TYR A 417 13.18 10.65 -1.65
N GLN A 418 13.82 9.49 -1.66
CA GLN A 418 15.08 9.23 -0.97
C GLN A 418 16.21 10.11 -1.53
N GLY A 419 16.21 10.39 -2.84
CA GLY A 419 17.13 11.33 -3.46
C GLY A 419 17.00 12.76 -2.94
N MET A 420 15.77 13.29 -2.83
CA MET A 420 15.53 14.63 -2.27
C MET A 420 16.03 14.74 -0.82
N LEU A 421 15.74 13.71 0.00
CA LEU A 421 16.24 13.64 1.37
C LEU A 421 17.77 13.65 1.43
N ALA A 422 18.44 12.87 0.58
CA ALA A 422 19.90 12.81 0.54
C ALA A 422 20.52 14.16 0.14
N LEU A 423 19.98 14.82 -0.89
CA LEU A 423 20.44 16.14 -1.34
C LEU A 423 20.28 17.20 -0.23
N LEU A 424 19.12 17.24 0.43
CA LEU A 424 18.88 18.18 1.53
C LEU A 424 19.78 17.90 2.74
N ALA A 425 20.02 16.63 3.08
CA ALA A 425 20.95 16.26 4.15
C ALA A 425 22.39 16.72 3.85
N MET A 426 22.83 16.57 2.59
CA MET A 426 24.14 17.04 2.14
C MET A 426 24.25 18.57 2.14
N LYS A 427 23.21 19.26 1.67
CA LYS A 427 23.17 20.73 1.57
C LYS A 427 23.14 21.41 2.94
N THR A 428 22.27 20.94 3.83
CA THR A 428 22.05 21.55 5.15
C THR A 428 23.03 21.06 6.21
N ARG A 429 23.67 19.89 6.01
CA ARG A 429 24.48 19.19 7.02
C ARG A 429 23.73 18.91 8.32
N ARG A 430 22.40 18.93 8.28
CA ARG A 430 21.50 18.59 9.39
C ARG A 430 20.68 17.35 9.01
N PRO A 431 20.23 16.55 9.98
CA PRO A 431 19.25 15.51 9.69
C PRO A 431 17.98 16.11 9.11
N VAL A 432 17.36 15.45 8.14
CA VAL A 432 16.12 15.90 7.48
C VAL A 432 15.09 14.78 7.48
N ARG A 433 13.81 15.13 7.68
CA ARG A 433 12.67 14.20 7.68
C ARG A 433 11.61 14.65 6.69
N LEU A 434 11.14 13.71 5.88
CA LEU A 434 10.00 13.87 4.97
C LEU A 434 8.96 12.83 5.31
N VAL A 435 7.71 13.26 5.51
CA VAL A 435 6.54 12.40 5.70
C VAL A 435 5.44 12.93 4.80
N PHE A 436 4.95 12.10 3.88
CA PHE A 436 3.87 12.49 2.98
C PHE A 436 2.55 12.53 3.74
N THR A 437 1.69 13.47 3.37
CA THR A 437 0.26 13.34 3.69
C THR A 437 -0.37 12.22 2.86
N ARG A 438 -1.61 11.83 3.20
CA ARG A 438 -2.35 10.82 2.43
C ARG A 438 -2.59 11.27 0.99
N GLU A 439 -2.92 12.54 0.81
CA GLU A 439 -3.18 13.16 -0.49
C GLU A 439 -1.92 13.16 -1.35
N GLU A 440 -0.76 13.52 -0.77
CA GLU A 440 0.53 13.46 -1.47
C GLU A 440 0.89 12.03 -1.87
N SER A 441 0.66 11.06 -0.98
CA SER A 441 0.85 9.64 -1.27
C SER A 441 0.03 9.21 -2.49
N ILE A 442 -1.28 9.44 -2.47
CA ILE A 442 -2.18 9.07 -3.57
C ILE A 442 -1.81 9.80 -4.87
N ALA A 443 -1.49 11.10 -4.81
CA ALA A 443 -1.24 11.89 -6.02
C ALA A 443 0.08 11.54 -6.73
N THR A 444 1.08 11.03 -6.01
CA THR A 444 2.47 11.03 -6.51
C THR A 444 3.17 9.68 -6.56
N THR A 445 2.65 8.67 -5.87
CA THR A 445 3.26 7.35 -5.86
C THR A 445 2.77 6.51 -7.03
N ALA A 446 3.54 5.47 -7.35
CA ALA A 446 3.18 4.52 -8.38
C ALA A 446 1.80 3.89 -8.13
N LYS A 447 1.06 3.58 -9.19
CA LYS A 447 -0.20 2.83 -9.13
C LYS A 447 -0.08 1.47 -9.78
N ARG A 448 -1.07 0.58 -9.60
CA ARG A 448 -1.19 -0.57 -10.50
C ARG A 448 -1.52 -0.07 -11.91
N HIS A 449 -0.81 -0.58 -12.91
CA HIS A 449 -1.13 -0.36 -14.33
C HIS A 449 -2.59 -0.69 -14.65
N PRO A 450 -3.38 0.30 -15.10
CA PRO A 450 -4.58 0.04 -15.89
C PRO A 450 -4.21 -0.79 -17.12
N SER A 451 -5.13 -1.62 -17.59
CA SER A 451 -4.88 -2.41 -18.78
C SER A 451 -6.13 -2.60 -19.62
N ARG A 452 -5.92 -2.75 -20.93
CA ARG A 452 -6.92 -3.15 -21.92
C ARG A 452 -6.43 -4.42 -22.59
N THR A 453 -7.18 -5.50 -22.43
CA THR A 453 -6.84 -6.85 -22.93
C THR A 453 -7.87 -7.30 -23.93
N THR A 454 -7.50 -7.39 -25.21
CA THR A 454 -8.30 -8.08 -26.24
C THR A 454 -7.86 -9.54 -26.28
N TYR A 455 -8.79 -10.45 -26.03
CA TYR A 455 -8.56 -11.89 -25.96
C TYR A 455 -9.43 -12.58 -27.01
N LYS A 456 -8.79 -13.33 -27.91
CA LYS A 456 -9.45 -14.29 -28.81
C LYS A 456 -9.03 -15.74 -28.51
N MET A 457 -9.98 -16.63 -28.26
CA MET A 457 -9.75 -18.05 -27.99
C MET A 457 -10.53 -18.94 -28.95
N GLY A 458 -9.87 -19.97 -29.47
CA GLY A 458 -10.46 -21.02 -30.29
C GLY A 458 -10.52 -22.35 -29.53
N LEU A 459 -11.69 -22.98 -29.52
CA LEU A 459 -11.97 -24.23 -28.82
C LEU A 459 -12.68 -25.24 -29.72
N THR A 460 -12.52 -26.52 -29.42
CA THR A 460 -13.37 -27.60 -29.97
C THR A 460 -14.74 -27.63 -29.27
N LYS A 461 -15.73 -28.32 -29.87
CA LYS A 461 -17.07 -28.50 -29.27
C LYS A 461 -17.04 -29.15 -27.89
N ASP A 462 -16.07 -30.02 -27.63
CA ASP A 462 -15.91 -30.68 -26.34
C ASP A 462 -15.10 -29.84 -25.34
N GLY A 463 -14.69 -28.62 -25.70
CA GLY A 463 -14.05 -27.67 -24.80
C GLY A 463 -12.53 -27.77 -24.71
N LYS A 464 -11.84 -28.41 -25.67
CA LYS A 464 -10.37 -28.34 -25.73
C LYS A 464 -9.93 -27.01 -26.32
N ILE A 465 -9.01 -26.31 -25.66
CA ILE A 465 -8.40 -25.08 -26.16
C ILE A 465 -7.40 -25.44 -27.27
N VAL A 466 -7.58 -24.84 -28.44
CA VAL A 466 -6.75 -25.07 -29.63
C VAL A 466 -5.85 -23.86 -29.88
N ALA A 467 -6.42 -22.66 -29.80
CA ALA A 467 -5.73 -21.41 -30.09
C ALA A 467 -6.05 -20.31 -29.09
N SER A 468 -5.08 -19.43 -28.84
CA SER A 468 -5.30 -18.17 -28.13
C SER A 468 -4.43 -17.07 -28.72
N GLN A 469 -5.04 -15.92 -28.97
CA GLN A 469 -4.40 -14.68 -29.42
C GLN A 469 -4.79 -13.55 -28.46
N ILE A 470 -3.80 -12.93 -27.84
CA ILE A 470 -4.01 -11.91 -26.80
C ILE A 470 -3.23 -10.64 -27.16
N ARG A 471 -3.89 -9.48 -27.09
CA ARG A 471 -3.23 -8.17 -27.10
C ARG A 471 -3.51 -7.47 -25.78
N ILE A 472 -2.46 -7.07 -25.07
CA ILE A 472 -2.59 -6.31 -23.80
C ILE A 472 -1.84 -5.00 -23.92
N ILE A 473 -2.52 -3.90 -23.61
CA ILE A 473 -1.90 -2.60 -23.43
C ILE A 473 -1.96 -2.24 -21.95
N TYR A 474 -0.83 -1.83 -21.40
CA TYR A 474 -0.67 -1.34 -20.05
C TYR A 474 -0.33 0.14 -20.09
N ASP A 475 -1.09 0.94 -19.35
CA ASP A 475 -0.76 2.34 -19.12
C ASP A 475 0.34 2.44 -18.04
N GLY A 476 1.54 2.79 -18.49
CA GLY A 476 2.74 2.97 -17.67
C GLY A 476 2.80 4.33 -16.94
N GLY A 477 1.97 5.29 -17.34
CA GLY A 477 2.08 6.67 -16.86
C GLY A 477 3.36 7.35 -17.32
N ALA A 478 3.76 8.40 -16.61
CA ALA A 478 4.84 9.29 -17.04
C ALA A 478 6.26 8.70 -17.04
N TYR A 479 6.50 7.62 -16.28
CA TYR A 479 7.83 7.04 -16.09
C TYR A 479 7.80 5.52 -16.16
N GLY A 480 8.90 4.92 -16.63
CA GLY A 480 8.97 3.50 -16.94
C GLY A 480 8.83 2.65 -15.68
N MET A 481 9.37 3.10 -14.54
CA MET A 481 9.33 2.43 -13.24
C MET A 481 9.51 0.90 -13.39
N SER A 482 8.50 0.14 -12.97
CA SER A 482 8.47 -1.32 -13.06
C SER A 482 7.70 -1.86 -14.29
N THR A 483 7.29 -1.00 -15.22
CA THR A 483 6.44 -1.35 -16.38
C THR A 483 7.00 -2.50 -17.20
N GLU A 484 8.30 -2.49 -17.54
CA GLU A 484 8.90 -3.59 -18.30
C GLU A 484 8.71 -4.94 -17.59
N GLY A 485 8.95 -4.98 -16.27
CA GLY A 485 8.73 -6.18 -15.47
C GLY A 485 7.27 -6.62 -15.45
N VAL A 486 6.34 -5.67 -15.27
CA VAL A 486 4.90 -5.94 -15.17
C VAL A 486 4.38 -6.56 -16.47
N ILE A 487 4.65 -5.93 -17.61
CA ILE A 487 4.13 -6.43 -18.90
C ILE A 487 4.79 -7.75 -19.30
N ARG A 488 6.04 -7.99 -18.87
CA ARG A 488 6.73 -9.27 -19.06
C ARG A 488 6.03 -10.39 -18.29
N LYS A 489 5.63 -10.14 -17.04
CA LYS A 489 4.85 -11.12 -16.26
C LYS A 489 3.46 -11.31 -16.85
N GLY A 490 2.80 -10.26 -17.31
CA GLY A 490 1.54 -10.35 -18.05
C GLY A 490 1.66 -11.24 -19.29
N ALA A 491 2.74 -11.09 -20.07
CA ALA A 491 2.99 -11.93 -21.24
C ALA A 491 3.19 -13.40 -20.86
N ILE A 492 4.04 -13.69 -19.88
CA ILE A 492 4.39 -15.06 -19.43
C ILE A 492 3.20 -15.79 -18.80
N LEU A 493 2.26 -15.07 -18.19
CA LEU A 493 1.12 -15.64 -17.46
C LEU A 493 -0.20 -15.50 -18.21
N GLY A 494 -0.24 -14.78 -19.34
CA GLY A 494 -1.47 -14.42 -20.04
C GLY A 494 -2.22 -15.62 -20.64
N GLY A 495 -1.51 -16.66 -21.06
CA GLY A 495 -2.15 -17.91 -21.49
C GLY A 495 -2.83 -18.69 -20.36
N GLY A 496 -2.64 -18.29 -19.10
CA GLY A 496 -3.05 -19.08 -17.94
C GLY A 496 -2.27 -20.39 -17.81
N PRO A 497 -2.60 -21.21 -16.80
CA PRO A 497 -1.96 -22.51 -16.57
C PRO A 497 -2.58 -23.61 -17.46
N TYR A 498 -2.85 -23.31 -18.73
CA TYR A 498 -3.56 -24.19 -19.65
C TYR A 498 -2.69 -24.63 -20.83
N ASN A 499 -2.90 -25.85 -21.30
CA ASN A 499 -2.27 -26.37 -22.50
C ASN A 499 -2.88 -25.71 -23.74
N ILE A 500 -2.09 -24.85 -24.39
CA ILE A 500 -2.50 -24.10 -25.59
C ILE A 500 -1.48 -24.36 -26.71
N PRO A 501 -1.80 -25.23 -27.69
CA PRO A 501 -0.88 -25.59 -28.77
C PRO A 501 -0.48 -24.39 -29.64
N HIS A 502 -1.44 -23.52 -29.95
CA HIS A 502 -1.26 -22.35 -30.79
C HIS A 502 -1.51 -21.07 -29.99
N PHE A 503 -0.44 -20.42 -29.54
CA PHE A 503 -0.50 -19.27 -28.65
C PHE A 503 0.27 -18.08 -29.20
N GLN A 504 -0.39 -16.92 -29.19
CA GLN A 504 0.20 -15.62 -29.46
C GLN A 504 -0.23 -14.64 -28.38
N ILE A 505 0.74 -13.88 -27.86
CA ILE A 505 0.46 -12.71 -27.04
C ILE A 505 1.39 -11.56 -27.41
N ASP A 506 0.83 -10.35 -27.41
CA ASP A 506 1.54 -9.10 -27.57
C ASP A 506 1.20 -8.19 -26.38
N THR A 507 2.20 -7.89 -25.54
CA THR A 507 2.04 -6.93 -24.44
C THR A 507 2.80 -5.64 -24.72
N TYR A 508 2.15 -4.50 -24.49
CA TYR A 508 2.69 -3.16 -24.70
C TYR A 508 2.63 -2.39 -23.38
N GLY A 509 3.76 -1.83 -22.95
CA GLY A 509 3.80 -0.82 -21.89
C GLY A 509 3.96 0.55 -22.52
N VAL A 510 3.08 1.49 -22.20
CA VAL A 510 2.98 2.78 -22.90
C VAL A 510 3.14 3.94 -21.93
N TYR A 511 3.97 4.92 -22.29
CA TYR A 511 4.09 6.19 -21.59
C TYR A 511 2.85 7.06 -21.84
N THR A 512 2.31 7.65 -20.78
CA THR A 512 1.24 8.66 -20.82
C THR A 512 1.55 9.77 -19.83
N ASN A 513 0.76 10.84 -19.78
CA ASN A 513 0.88 11.89 -18.76
C ASN A 513 0.07 11.59 -17.48
N ASN A 514 -0.41 10.35 -17.32
CA ASN A 514 -1.03 9.89 -16.07
C ASN A 514 0.04 9.71 -14.97
N THR A 515 -0.40 9.67 -13.71
CA THR A 515 0.46 9.28 -12.59
C THR A 515 1.17 7.95 -12.91
N PRO A 516 2.49 7.84 -12.72
CA PRO A 516 3.24 6.64 -13.04
C PRO A 516 2.63 5.36 -12.47
N SER A 517 2.73 4.28 -13.24
CA SER A 517 2.36 2.93 -12.82
C SER A 517 3.60 2.11 -12.50
N GLY A 518 3.54 1.31 -11.43
CA GLY A 518 4.67 0.54 -10.94
C GLY A 518 4.25 -0.78 -10.30
N ALA A 519 5.10 -1.30 -9.41
CA ALA A 519 4.88 -2.61 -8.82
C ALA A 519 3.63 -2.64 -7.94
N PHE A 520 2.76 -3.64 -8.13
CA PHE A 520 1.66 -3.95 -7.20
C PHE A 520 1.58 -5.48 -7.04
N ARG A 521 1.39 -5.98 -5.80
CA ARG A 521 1.13 -7.39 -5.46
C ARG A 521 0.24 -8.10 -6.50
N ALA A 522 0.64 -9.27 -6.99
CA ALA A 522 0.15 -9.87 -8.25
C ALA A 522 0.63 -9.05 -9.47
N PHE A 523 1.95 -8.95 -9.56
CA PHE A 523 2.71 -8.10 -10.47
C PHE A 523 2.52 -8.56 -11.92
N GLY A 524 1.73 -7.81 -12.70
CA GLY A 524 1.32 -8.11 -14.08
C GLY A 524 0.31 -9.25 -14.24
N SER A 525 0.30 -10.22 -13.31
CA SER A 525 -0.55 -11.41 -13.40
C SER A 525 -2.03 -11.12 -13.22
N LEU A 526 -2.40 -10.16 -12.35
CA LEU A 526 -3.81 -9.89 -12.06
C LEU A 526 -4.57 -9.41 -13.31
N GLN A 527 -3.97 -8.49 -14.08
CA GLN A 527 -4.57 -7.96 -15.30
C GLN A 527 -4.83 -9.05 -16.32
N SER A 528 -3.81 -9.88 -16.57
CA SER A 528 -3.92 -10.96 -17.55
C SER A 528 -4.86 -12.07 -17.08
N GLN A 529 -4.77 -12.48 -15.80
CA GLN A 529 -5.61 -13.55 -15.25
C GLN A 529 -7.08 -13.15 -15.12
N PHE A 530 -7.39 -11.88 -14.82
CA PHE A 530 -8.77 -11.39 -14.88
C PHE A 530 -9.36 -11.65 -16.27
N ALA A 531 -8.65 -11.24 -17.34
CA ALA A 531 -9.09 -11.50 -18.70
C ALA A 531 -9.18 -13.01 -18.99
N THR A 532 -8.13 -13.80 -18.72
CA THR A 532 -8.10 -15.23 -19.04
C THR A 532 -9.20 -16.01 -18.33
N GLU A 533 -9.38 -15.81 -17.03
CA GLU A 533 -10.35 -16.57 -16.24
C GLU A 533 -11.78 -16.14 -16.53
N SER A 534 -12.05 -14.84 -16.73
CA SER A 534 -13.36 -14.39 -17.20
C SER A 534 -13.67 -14.86 -18.62
N HIS A 535 -12.67 -14.95 -19.49
CA HIS A 535 -12.84 -15.45 -20.86
C HIS A 535 -13.22 -16.92 -20.89
N LEU A 536 -12.61 -17.75 -20.03
CA LEU A 536 -12.97 -19.16 -19.92
C LEU A 536 -14.41 -19.38 -19.46
N ASP A 537 -14.94 -18.57 -18.55
CA ASP A 537 -16.35 -18.66 -18.16
C ASP A 537 -17.29 -18.35 -19.34
N LEU A 538 -16.97 -17.33 -20.16
CA LEU A 538 -17.73 -17.03 -21.38
C LEU A 538 -17.61 -18.13 -22.44
N CYS A 539 -16.44 -18.75 -22.56
CA CYS A 539 -16.25 -19.92 -23.43
C CYS A 539 -17.10 -21.10 -22.95
N ALA A 540 -17.13 -21.37 -21.64
CA ALA A 540 -17.93 -22.42 -21.04
C ALA A 540 -19.43 -22.19 -21.27
N GLU A 541 -19.90 -20.95 -21.11
CA GLU A 541 -21.27 -20.55 -21.43
C GLU A 541 -21.62 -20.81 -22.89
N ARG A 542 -20.78 -20.39 -23.84
CA ARG A 542 -21.03 -20.60 -25.28
C ARG A 542 -21.03 -22.06 -25.70
N LEU A 543 -20.24 -22.89 -25.03
CA LEU A 543 -20.17 -24.33 -25.29
C LEU A 543 -21.24 -25.11 -24.53
N GLY A 544 -21.94 -24.49 -23.58
CA GLY A 544 -22.90 -25.18 -22.71
C GLY A 544 -22.24 -26.22 -21.81
N ILE A 545 -20.99 -25.98 -21.40
CA ILE A 545 -20.22 -26.86 -20.51
C ILE A 545 -20.01 -26.21 -19.15
N ASP A 546 -19.74 -27.04 -18.15
CA ASP A 546 -19.39 -26.55 -16.82
C ASP A 546 -18.01 -25.85 -16.86
N PRO A 547 -17.87 -24.65 -16.25
CA PRO A 547 -16.63 -23.86 -16.30
C PRO A 547 -15.47 -24.50 -15.52
N PHE A 548 -15.77 -25.35 -14.54
CA PHE A 548 -14.78 -26.15 -13.83
C PHE A 548 -14.26 -27.28 -14.72
N GLU A 549 -15.15 -28.00 -15.39
CA GLU A 549 -14.79 -29.07 -16.32
C GLU A 549 -13.98 -28.55 -17.52
N LEU A 550 -14.32 -27.36 -18.03
CA LEU A 550 -13.52 -26.69 -19.06
C LEU A 550 -12.08 -26.45 -18.58
N ARG A 551 -11.89 -25.93 -17.36
CA ARG A 551 -10.56 -25.69 -16.80
C ARG A 551 -9.80 -26.99 -16.57
N LEU A 552 -10.46 -27.98 -15.96
CA LEU A 552 -9.87 -29.28 -15.66
C LEU A 552 -9.39 -29.99 -16.93
N LYS A 553 -10.17 -29.93 -18.01
CA LYS A 553 -9.81 -30.49 -19.32
C LYS A 553 -8.53 -29.89 -19.90
N ASN A 554 -8.25 -28.62 -19.64
CA ASN A 554 -7.18 -27.88 -20.30
C ASN A 554 -5.98 -27.56 -19.40
N VAL A 555 -6.06 -27.88 -18.11
CA VAL A 555 -5.00 -27.57 -17.17
C VAL A 555 -3.67 -28.24 -17.55
N MET A 556 -2.55 -27.59 -17.25
CA MET A 556 -1.23 -28.20 -17.40
C MET A 556 -0.94 -29.25 -16.30
N HIS A 557 -0.15 -30.24 -16.65
CA HIS A 557 0.36 -31.33 -15.81
C HIS A 557 1.90 -31.32 -15.73
N THR A 558 2.43 -32.11 -14.81
CA THR A 558 3.88 -32.36 -14.75
C THR A 558 4.34 -32.99 -16.07
N GLY A 559 5.42 -32.46 -16.64
CA GLY A 559 5.94 -32.86 -17.96
C GLY A 559 5.45 -31.99 -19.12
N ASP A 560 4.37 -31.21 -18.91
CA ASP A 560 3.89 -30.32 -19.95
C ASP A 560 4.86 -29.17 -20.22
N ARG A 561 4.81 -28.69 -21.46
CA ARG A 561 5.61 -27.57 -21.93
C ARG A 561 4.76 -26.31 -21.99
N THR A 562 5.15 -25.28 -21.26
CA THR A 562 4.47 -23.98 -21.28
C THR A 562 4.57 -23.31 -22.66
N HIS A 563 3.73 -22.31 -22.90
CA HIS A 563 3.82 -21.46 -24.11
C HIS A 563 5.13 -20.64 -24.17
N THR A 564 5.87 -20.53 -23.06
CA THR A 564 7.25 -20.01 -23.00
C THR A 564 8.32 -21.09 -23.16
N LYS A 565 7.92 -22.29 -23.56
CA LYS A 565 8.77 -23.46 -23.86
C LYS A 565 9.44 -24.13 -22.65
N HIS A 566 9.08 -23.75 -21.42
CA HIS A 566 9.59 -24.36 -20.19
C HIS A 566 8.85 -25.67 -19.90
N ILE A 567 9.57 -26.72 -19.52
CA ILE A 567 8.98 -28.00 -19.11
C ILE A 567 8.72 -27.95 -17.60
N LEU A 568 7.49 -28.27 -17.18
CA LEU A 568 7.10 -28.28 -15.78
C LEU A 568 7.62 -29.54 -15.08
N ASN A 569 8.56 -29.37 -14.15
CA ASN A 569 9.04 -30.47 -13.31
C ASN A 569 8.06 -30.85 -12.19
N SER A 570 7.13 -29.96 -11.87
CA SER A 570 6.01 -30.21 -10.97
C SER A 570 4.83 -29.30 -11.33
N CYS A 571 3.61 -29.83 -11.22
CA CYS A 571 2.37 -29.06 -11.35
C CYS A 571 1.31 -29.60 -10.39
N SER A 572 0.65 -28.71 -9.64
CA SER A 572 -0.42 -29.06 -8.70
C SER A 572 -1.76 -28.42 -9.08
N MET A 573 -1.89 -27.90 -10.30
CA MET A 573 -3.05 -27.09 -10.68
C MET A 573 -4.35 -27.90 -10.67
N GLU A 574 -4.34 -29.13 -11.19
CA GLU A 574 -5.49 -30.05 -11.08
C GLU A 574 -5.87 -30.31 -9.62
N GLN A 575 -4.89 -30.63 -8.77
CA GLN A 575 -5.12 -30.89 -7.35
C GLN A 575 -5.74 -29.68 -6.64
N VAL A 576 -5.24 -28.47 -6.93
CA VAL A 576 -5.77 -27.22 -6.37
C VAL A 576 -7.19 -26.96 -6.86
N LEU A 577 -7.43 -27.17 -8.15
CA LEU A 577 -8.73 -26.96 -8.78
C LEU A 577 -9.76 -27.91 -8.14
N VAL A 578 -9.47 -29.22 -8.06
CA VAL A 578 -10.34 -30.22 -7.40
C VAL A 578 -10.60 -29.88 -5.94
N ALA A 579 -9.55 -29.53 -5.17
CA ALA A 579 -9.73 -29.12 -3.79
C ALA A 579 -10.61 -27.88 -3.64
N ALA A 580 -10.50 -26.90 -4.55
CA ALA A 580 -11.33 -25.70 -4.55
C ALA A 580 -12.80 -26.01 -4.88
N ARG A 581 -13.07 -26.91 -5.83
CA ARG A 581 -14.42 -27.41 -6.14
C ARG A 581 -15.09 -28.00 -4.91
N ASP A 582 -14.38 -28.93 -4.27
CA ASP A 582 -14.91 -29.69 -3.16
C ASP A 582 -15.13 -28.78 -1.94
N ALA A 583 -14.16 -27.90 -1.64
CA ALA A 583 -14.26 -26.94 -0.55
C ALA A 583 -15.36 -25.89 -0.76
N SER A 584 -15.61 -25.48 -2.01
CA SER A 584 -16.69 -24.55 -2.34
C SER A 584 -18.05 -25.23 -2.48
N ARG A 585 -18.11 -26.57 -2.44
CA ARG A 585 -19.30 -27.37 -2.77
C ARG A 585 -19.90 -26.95 -4.11
N TRP A 586 -19.04 -26.86 -5.11
CA TRP A 586 -19.41 -26.41 -6.44
C TRP A 586 -20.60 -27.19 -6.99
N GLU A 587 -21.62 -26.46 -7.42
CA GLU A 587 -22.76 -27.02 -8.12
C GLU A 587 -22.42 -27.10 -9.62
N SER A 588 -22.37 -28.32 -10.14
CA SER A 588 -22.05 -28.56 -11.54
C SER A 588 -23.14 -28.03 -12.48
N GLY A 589 -22.73 -27.38 -13.56
CA GLY A 589 -23.61 -26.87 -14.61
C GLY A 589 -22.98 -25.73 -15.39
N THR A 590 -23.64 -25.32 -16.47
CA THR A 590 -23.21 -24.11 -17.22
C THR A 590 -23.25 -22.87 -16.31
N PRO A 591 -22.48 -21.80 -16.61
CA PRO A 591 -22.41 -20.62 -15.75
C PRO A 591 -23.78 -20.00 -15.37
N ASN A 592 -24.81 -20.19 -16.19
CA ASN A 592 -26.17 -19.67 -15.98
C ASN A 592 -27.14 -20.67 -15.32
N VAL A 593 -26.68 -21.86 -14.89
CA VAL A 593 -27.54 -22.91 -14.30
C VAL A 593 -28.08 -22.52 -12.91
N ARG A 594 -27.48 -21.51 -12.26
CA ARG A 594 -27.90 -21.08 -10.92
C ARG A 594 -29.15 -20.19 -11.03
N GLY A 595 -30.30 -20.72 -10.59
CA GLY A 595 -31.51 -19.92 -10.36
C GLY A 595 -31.40 -19.03 -9.13
N ASP A 596 -32.52 -18.48 -8.64
CA ASP A 596 -32.55 -17.51 -7.53
C ASP A 596 -32.11 -18.07 -6.16
N LYS A 597 -31.88 -19.37 -6.04
CA LYS A 597 -31.49 -20.05 -4.79
C LYS A 597 -30.09 -20.64 -4.90
N ARG A 598 -29.27 -20.38 -3.89
CA ARG A 598 -27.89 -20.86 -3.74
C ARG A 598 -27.84 -21.99 -2.71
N SER A 599 -27.75 -23.25 -3.15
CA SER A 599 -27.65 -24.41 -2.25
C SER A 599 -26.23 -24.64 -1.70
N ASP A 600 -25.23 -23.99 -2.27
CA ASP A 600 -23.84 -23.98 -1.80
C ASP A 600 -23.62 -23.15 -0.52
N LEU A 601 -24.60 -22.36 -0.08
CA LEU A 601 -24.51 -21.53 1.13
C LEU A 601 -25.02 -22.26 2.39
N GLY A 602 -24.46 -21.93 3.56
CA GLY A 602 -24.96 -22.39 4.87
C GLY A 602 -24.55 -23.80 5.29
N GLY A 603 -23.68 -24.48 4.52
CA GLY A 603 -23.06 -25.73 4.93
C GLY A 603 -21.89 -25.56 5.90
N GLU A 604 -21.39 -26.66 6.45
CA GLU A 604 -20.23 -26.69 7.34
C GLU A 604 -19.02 -25.96 6.71
N GLY A 605 -18.31 -25.16 7.51
CA GLY A 605 -17.18 -24.36 7.03
C GLY A 605 -17.53 -23.13 6.18
N THR A 606 -18.80 -22.88 5.86
CA THR A 606 -19.23 -21.64 5.19
C THR A 606 -19.95 -20.70 6.14
N ARG A 607 -19.64 -19.42 6.02
CA ARG A 607 -20.32 -18.38 6.80
C ARG A 607 -21.70 -18.10 6.19
N PRO A 608 -22.75 -17.87 7.01
CA PRO A 608 -24.00 -17.31 6.52
C PRO A 608 -23.76 -16.02 5.72
N PRO A 609 -24.61 -15.71 4.73
CA PRO A 609 -24.55 -14.42 4.02
C PRO A 609 -24.50 -13.27 5.01
N CYS A 610 -23.58 -12.33 4.81
CA CYS A 610 -23.51 -11.14 5.65
C CYS A 610 -24.64 -10.18 5.25
N THR A 611 -25.63 -9.97 6.12
CA THR A 611 -26.57 -8.86 5.97
C THR A 611 -25.89 -7.58 6.42
N VAL A 612 -25.73 -6.62 5.50
CA VAL A 612 -25.23 -5.27 5.81
C VAL A 612 -26.41 -4.46 6.34
N THR A 613 -26.91 -4.79 7.53
CA THR A 613 -27.92 -4.00 8.23
C THR A 613 -27.27 -3.43 9.49
N PRO A 614 -27.32 -2.10 9.72
CA PRO A 614 -26.91 -1.52 10.99
C PRO A 614 -27.70 -2.18 12.14
N ARG A 615 -27.02 -2.58 13.21
CA ARG A 615 -27.72 -2.98 14.44
C ARG A 615 -28.41 -1.73 15.03
N GLU A 616 -29.57 -1.92 15.65
CA GLU A 616 -30.18 -0.83 16.41
C GLU A 616 -29.18 -0.36 17.50
N PRO A 617 -29.03 0.97 17.72
CA PRO A 617 -28.12 1.47 18.73
C PRO A 617 -28.51 0.91 20.10
N VAL A 618 -27.59 0.18 20.73
CA VAL A 618 -27.74 -0.25 22.13
C VAL A 618 -27.87 1.02 22.97
N ALA A 619 -28.93 1.10 23.79
CA ALA A 619 -29.19 2.25 24.65
C ALA A 619 -27.94 2.61 25.47
N ALA A 620 -27.61 3.91 25.51
CA ALA A 620 -26.53 4.41 26.33
C ALA A 620 -26.73 3.99 27.80
N PRO A 621 -25.66 3.66 28.55
CA PRO A 621 -25.79 3.40 29.98
C PRO A 621 -26.44 4.60 30.67
N GLU A 622 -27.37 4.33 31.60
CA GLU A 622 -28.04 5.39 32.35
C GLU A 622 -27.02 6.35 32.98
N PRO A 623 -27.26 7.68 32.91
CA PRO A 623 -26.39 8.62 33.57
C PRO A 623 -26.33 8.30 35.06
N VAL A 624 -25.11 8.16 35.58
CA VAL A 624 -24.83 8.03 37.01
C VAL A 624 -25.55 9.18 37.71
N LYS A 625 -26.61 8.86 38.46
CA LYS A 625 -27.32 9.83 39.30
C LYS A 625 -26.30 10.51 40.19
N GLN A 626 -26.01 11.78 39.93
CA GLN A 626 -25.40 12.66 40.91
C GLN A 626 -26.28 12.61 42.15
N ARG A 627 -25.83 11.92 43.20
CA ARG A 627 -26.37 12.14 44.54
C ARG A 627 -25.90 13.52 44.95
N GLY A 628 -26.80 14.48 44.72
CA GLY A 628 -26.67 15.84 45.20
C GLY A 628 -26.57 15.90 46.72
N ALA A 629 -25.93 16.98 47.15
CA ALA A 629 -25.73 17.39 48.52
C ALA A 629 -27.05 17.45 49.32
N ALA A 630 -26.95 17.01 50.56
CA ALA A 630 -27.48 17.70 51.73
C ALA A 630 -26.35 17.71 52.78
#